data_AF-X1SNW3-F1
#
_entry.id   AF-X1SNW3-F1
#
_cell.length_a   1.000
_cell.length_b   1.000
_cell.length_c   1.000
_cell.angle_alpha   90.00
_cell.angle_beta   90.00
_cell.angle_gamma   90.00
#
_symmetry.space_group_name_H-M   'P 1'
#
loop_
_entity.id
_entity.type
_entity.pdbx_description
1 polymer ?
#
loop_
_entity_poly.entity_id
_entity_poly.type
_entity_poly.pdbx_seq_one_letter_code
_entity_poly.pdbx_strand_id
1 'polypeptide(L)'
;HEFYSWGGDNDINMSMRSNVRPLGRGHRLALVDDFIFWVRWTDGMKKMIDSYTDNIESLADNENYKLLAGGLEELDTATAFFSAESQSQSHIKEVYKDMLEEPSNERQQLFTEEVERQVRLKPYQALATGAGIDEKGYYLAIALLNPSEELARENATLLEQRINQSKIAMAWHSQSGDKWSDFIESMEIESKGRLTLARLYGAVVECWVNFNVMGIMGPYEPLLIHE
;
A
#
# COMPACT_ATOMS: atom_id res chain seq x y z
N HIS A 1 -20.20 16.01 -19.40
CA HIS A 1 -20.04 14.57 -19.13
C HIS A 1 -21.36 13.85 -19.27
N GLU A 2 -21.52 13.04 -20.32
CA GLU A 2 -22.62 12.09 -20.41
C GLU A 2 -22.18 10.77 -19.74
N PHE A 3 -22.98 10.27 -18.80
CA PHE A 3 -22.76 8.97 -18.17
C PHE A 3 -24.09 8.39 -17.69
N TYR A 4 -24.16 7.07 -17.67
CA TYR A 4 -25.32 6.35 -17.16
C TYR A 4 -25.35 6.47 -15.63
N SER A 5 -26.53 6.79 -15.10
CA SER A 5 -26.75 6.89 -13.66
C SER A 5 -27.85 5.93 -13.23
N TRP A 6 -27.61 5.24 -12.13
CA TRP A 6 -28.59 4.37 -11.46
C TRP A 6 -28.63 4.73 -9.99
N GLY A 7 -29.81 5.05 -9.44
CA GLY A 7 -29.99 5.38 -8.02
C GLY A 7 -29.23 6.63 -7.52
N GLY A 8 -29.36 6.92 -6.23
CA GLY A 8 -28.68 8.04 -5.54
C GLY A 8 -27.17 7.84 -5.37
N ASP A 9 -26.45 8.89 -4.98
CA ASP A 9 -25.02 8.80 -4.65
C ASP A 9 -24.86 8.02 -3.34
N ASN A 10 -24.09 6.93 -3.33
CA ASN A 10 -23.88 6.05 -2.16
C ASN A 10 -25.13 5.44 -1.50
N ASP A 11 -26.33 5.74 -1.99
CA ASP A 11 -27.58 5.27 -1.41
C ASP A 11 -27.88 3.81 -1.76
N ILE A 12 -28.56 3.14 -0.82
CA ILE A 12 -29.20 1.84 -1.00
C ILE A 12 -30.67 2.09 -1.33
N ASN A 13 -31.12 1.64 -2.51
CA ASN A 13 -32.53 1.66 -2.85
C ASN A 13 -33.06 0.26 -3.15
N MET A 14 -33.79 -0.28 -2.19
CA MET A 14 -34.33 -1.64 -2.27
C MET A 14 -35.43 -1.83 -3.32
N SER A 15 -36.02 -0.76 -3.86
CA SER A 15 -36.95 -0.85 -5.00
C SER A 15 -36.23 -0.87 -6.36
N MET A 16 -34.93 -0.58 -6.40
CA MET A 16 -34.09 -0.53 -7.60
C MET A 16 -33.04 -1.64 -7.62
N ARG A 17 -33.42 -2.86 -7.22
CA ARG A 17 -32.54 -4.03 -7.24
C ARG A 17 -32.45 -4.63 -8.63
N SER A 18 -31.35 -5.33 -8.88
CA SER A 18 -31.18 -6.20 -10.04
C SER A 18 -30.43 -7.48 -9.64
N ASN A 19 -30.39 -8.47 -10.53
CA ASN A 19 -29.67 -9.73 -10.28
C ASN A 19 -28.18 -9.53 -9.98
N VAL A 20 -27.60 -8.44 -10.50
CA VAL A 20 -26.19 -8.07 -10.24
C VAL A 20 -26.06 -7.12 -9.05
N ARG A 21 -27.15 -6.50 -8.57
CA ARG A 21 -27.14 -5.52 -7.46
C ARG A 21 -28.30 -5.80 -6.50
N PRO A 22 -28.16 -6.79 -5.59
CA PRO A 22 -29.24 -7.17 -4.68
C PRO A 22 -29.59 -6.09 -3.64
N LEU A 23 -28.72 -5.09 -3.45
CA LEU A 23 -28.96 -3.96 -2.55
C LEU A 23 -29.41 -2.69 -3.29
N GLY A 24 -29.55 -2.72 -4.62
CA GLY A 24 -29.93 -1.54 -5.41
C GLY A 24 -29.07 -0.30 -5.13
N ARG A 25 -27.77 -0.52 -4.88
CA ARG A 25 -26.81 0.57 -4.65
C ARG A 25 -26.67 1.42 -5.90
N GLY A 26 -26.56 2.73 -5.71
CA GLY A 26 -26.38 3.63 -6.84
C GLY A 26 -24.99 3.61 -7.46
N HIS A 27 -24.92 3.81 -8.77
CA HIS A 27 -23.71 3.74 -9.57
C HIS A 27 -23.75 4.69 -10.76
N ARG A 28 -22.56 5.05 -11.24
CA ARG A 28 -22.31 5.84 -12.43
C ARG A 28 -21.37 5.06 -13.33
N LEU A 29 -21.73 4.95 -14.59
CA LEU A 29 -20.94 4.23 -15.60
C LEU A 29 -20.74 5.15 -16.79
N ALA A 30 -19.50 5.35 -17.19
CA ALA A 30 -19.15 6.06 -18.41
C ALA A 30 -18.27 5.17 -19.27
N LEU A 31 -18.50 5.22 -20.58
CA LEU A 31 -17.56 4.73 -21.58
C LEU A 31 -16.96 5.98 -22.22
N VAL A 32 -15.66 6.18 -22.03
CA VAL A 32 -14.93 7.29 -22.64
C VAL A 32 -13.81 6.65 -23.46
N ASP A 33 -13.89 6.80 -24.78
CA ASP A 33 -13.12 6.03 -25.76
C ASP A 33 -13.21 4.52 -25.46
N ASP A 34 -12.07 3.86 -25.21
CA ASP A 34 -11.98 2.43 -24.89
C ASP A 34 -11.98 2.13 -23.38
N PHE A 35 -12.14 3.15 -22.52
CA PHE A 35 -12.09 3.01 -21.06
C PHE A 35 -13.48 3.01 -20.43
N ILE A 36 -13.69 2.06 -19.51
CA ILE A 36 -14.88 2.00 -18.67
C ILE A 36 -14.57 2.63 -17.32
N PHE A 37 -15.19 3.77 -17.03
CA PHE A 37 -15.19 4.36 -15.69
C PHE A 37 -16.41 3.93 -14.91
N TRP A 38 -16.21 3.51 -13.67
CA TRP A 38 -17.29 3.05 -12.81
C TRP A 38 -17.08 3.48 -11.36
N VAL A 39 -18.04 4.24 -10.82
CA VAL A 39 -17.97 4.76 -9.44
C VAL A 39 -19.36 4.88 -8.82
N ARG A 40 -19.43 5.04 -7.49
CA ARG A 40 -20.69 5.06 -6.71
C ARG A 40 -21.27 6.44 -6.47
N TRP A 41 -20.63 7.52 -6.89
CA TRP A 41 -21.10 8.89 -6.67
C TRP A 41 -20.76 9.80 -7.85
N THR A 42 -21.63 10.77 -8.09
CA THR A 42 -21.68 11.56 -9.32
C THR A 42 -20.45 12.44 -9.47
N ASP A 43 -20.02 13.08 -8.39
CA ASP A 43 -18.84 13.94 -8.42
C ASP A 43 -17.55 13.16 -8.70
N GLY A 44 -17.48 11.90 -8.27
CA GLY A 44 -16.37 11.01 -8.60
C GLY A 44 -16.31 10.73 -10.09
N MET A 45 -17.47 10.47 -10.70
CA MET A 45 -17.53 10.19 -12.15
C MET A 45 -17.09 11.41 -12.95
N LYS A 46 -17.60 12.60 -12.58
CA LYS A 46 -17.20 13.85 -13.24
C LYS A 46 -15.70 14.07 -13.14
N LYS A 47 -15.11 13.92 -11.94
CA LYS A 47 -13.67 14.06 -11.74
C LYS A 47 -12.86 13.03 -12.54
N MET A 48 -13.29 11.77 -12.62
CA MET A 48 -12.62 10.76 -13.44
C MET A 48 -12.61 11.15 -14.92
N ILE A 49 -13.74 11.61 -15.46
CA ILE A 49 -13.84 12.04 -16.87
C ILE A 49 -13.02 13.32 -17.09
N ASP A 50 -13.14 14.33 -16.21
CA ASP A 50 -12.37 15.58 -16.30
C ASP A 50 -10.86 15.32 -16.26
N SER A 51 -10.44 14.39 -15.40
CA SER A 51 -9.04 13.97 -15.29
C SER A 51 -8.56 13.24 -16.54
N TYR A 52 -9.40 12.42 -17.17
CA TYR A 52 -9.06 11.74 -18.43
C TYR A 52 -8.93 12.72 -19.60
N THR A 53 -9.72 13.79 -19.62
CA THR A 53 -9.71 14.81 -20.68
C THR A 53 -8.76 15.97 -20.38
N ASP A 54 -7.80 15.80 -19.47
CA ASP A 54 -6.82 16.82 -19.05
C ASP A 54 -7.43 18.15 -18.54
N ASN A 55 -8.67 18.14 -18.04
CA ASN A 55 -9.32 19.33 -17.49
C ASN A 55 -8.94 19.57 -16.01
N ILE A 56 -8.58 18.51 -15.28
CA ILE A 56 -8.09 18.58 -13.90
C ILE A 56 -6.89 17.65 -13.72
N GLU A 57 -6.01 17.99 -12.78
CA GLU A 57 -4.87 17.13 -12.43
C GLU A 57 -5.33 15.78 -11.89
N SER A 58 -4.64 14.75 -12.35
CA SER A 58 -4.77 13.35 -11.95
C SER A 58 -3.66 12.96 -10.95
N LEU A 59 -3.75 11.76 -10.37
CA LEU A 59 -2.61 11.19 -9.64
C LEU A 59 -1.41 10.95 -10.57
N ALA A 60 -1.65 10.74 -11.86
CA ALA A 60 -0.59 10.59 -12.84
C ALA A 60 0.16 11.91 -13.06
N ASP A 61 -0.36 13.08 -12.67
CA ASP A 61 0.35 14.36 -12.74
C ASP A 61 1.25 14.62 -11.52
N ASN A 62 1.07 13.85 -10.44
CA ASN A 62 1.91 13.95 -9.26
C ASN A 62 3.25 13.24 -9.50
N GLU A 63 4.34 13.99 -9.53
CA GLU A 63 5.69 13.46 -9.78
C GLU A 63 6.12 12.36 -8.80
N ASN A 64 5.67 12.40 -7.54
CA ASN A 64 5.98 11.36 -6.58
C ASN A 64 5.26 10.04 -6.94
N TYR A 65 4.00 10.12 -7.38
CA TYR A 65 3.25 8.96 -7.87
C TYR A 65 3.85 8.41 -9.16
N LYS A 66 4.26 9.27 -10.11
CA LYS A 66 4.95 8.83 -11.33
C LYS A 66 6.20 8.03 -11.01
N LEU A 67 7.04 8.54 -10.10
CA LEU A 67 8.27 7.86 -9.69
C LEU A 67 7.99 6.51 -9.03
N LEU A 68 7.02 6.45 -8.11
CA LEU A 68 6.63 5.20 -7.48
C LEU A 68 6.02 4.20 -8.47
N ALA A 69 5.19 4.65 -9.40
CA ALA A 69 4.58 3.81 -10.42
C ALA A 69 5.63 3.24 -11.37
N GLY A 70 6.57 4.07 -11.84
CA GLY A 70 7.71 3.61 -12.63
C GLY A 70 8.59 2.64 -11.84
N GLY A 71 8.80 2.87 -10.54
CA GLY A 71 9.51 1.92 -9.67
C GLY A 71 8.81 0.56 -9.59
N LEU A 72 7.49 0.53 -9.44
CA LEU A 72 6.71 -0.72 -9.43
C LEU A 72 6.64 -1.40 -10.80
N GLU A 73 6.60 -0.64 -11.89
CA GLU A 73 6.71 -1.15 -13.26
C GLU A 73 8.06 -1.82 -13.50
N GLU A 74 9.16 -1.20 -13.05
CA GLU A 74 10.49 -1.83 -13.09
C GLU A 74 10.56 -3.09 -12.25
N LEU A 75 9.81 -3.14 -11.14
CA LEU A 75 9.64 -4.33 -10.31
C LEU A 75 8.68 -5.38 -10.91
N ASP A 76 8.07 -5.12 -12.07
CA ASP A 76 7.10 -5.97 -12.78
C ASP A 76 5.90 -6.41 -11.94
N THR A 77 5.42 -5.54 -11.04
CA THR A 77 4.33 -5.91 -10.12
C THR A 77 2.99 -6.02 -10.83
N ALA A 78 2.23 -7.07 -10.51
CA ALA A 78 0.86 -7.25 -11.00
C ALA A 78 -0.18 -6.45 -10.20
N THR A 79 0.15 -6.09 -8.96
CA THR A 79 -0.72 -5.34 -8.05
C THR A 79 0.05 -4.26 -7.31
N ALA A 80 -0.63 -3.20 -6.88
CA ALA A 80 -0.01 -2.07 -6.19
C ALA A 80 -0.93 -1.41 -5.17
N PHE A 81 -0.35 -1.02 -4.04
CA PHE A 81 -0.87 -0.02 -3.12
C PHE A 81 0.07 1.18 -3.11
N PHE A 82 -0.50 2.38 -3.22
CA PHE A 82 0.23 3.64 -3.13
C PHE A 82 -0.19 4.39 -1.87
N SER A 83 0.78 5.03 -1.22
CA SER A 83 0.54 5.99 -0.15
C SER A 83 1.38 7.24 -0.41
N ALA A 84 0.72 8.39 -0.42
CA ALA A 84 1.39 9.69 -0.41
C ALA A 84 1.96 10.05 0.97
N GLU A 85 1.69 9.22 1.99
CA GLU A 85 2.13 9.40 3.36
C GLU A 85 3.25 8.43 3.68
N SER A 86 4.23 8.92 4.43
CA SER A 86 5.30 8.11 5.00
C SER A 86 4.92 7.57 6.38
N GLN A 87 5.55 6.47 6.78
CA GLN A 87 5.22 5.80 8.04
C GLN A 87 6.17 6.23 9.15
N SER A 88 6.06 7.49 9.58
CA SER A 88 6.87 7.98 10.69
C SER A 88 6.50 7.29 11.99
N GLN A 89 7.46 7.17 12.90
CA GLN A 89 7.17 6.60 14.22
C GLN A 89 6.07 7.38 14.94
N SER A 90 6.08 8.71 14.84
CA SER A 90 5.04 9.55 15.43
C SER A 90 3.65 9.25 14.86
N HIS A 91 3.53 9.11 13.54
CA HIS A 91 2.26 8.80 12.87
C HIS A 91 1.73 7.44 13.29
N ILE A 92 2.57 6.40 13.26
CA ILE A 92 2.21 5.04 13.69
C ILE A 92 1.76 5.04 15.16
N LYS A 93 2.45 5.77 16.04
CA LYS A 93 2.08 5.91 17.45
C LYS A 93 0.73 6.59 17.65
N GLU A 94 0.41 7.58 16.83
CA GLU A 94 -0.88 8.26 16.87
C GLU A 94 -2.01 7.36 16.37
N VAL A 95 -1.83 6.72 15.21
CA VAL A 95 -2.84 5.85 14.58
C VAL A 95 -3.15 4.63 15.45
N TYR A 96 -2.14 4.05 16.10
CA TYR A 96 -2.29 2.83 16.91
C TYR A 96 -2.20 3.10 18.42
N LYS A 97 -2.47 4.33 18.87
CA LYS A 97 -2.32 4.74 20.26
C LYS A 97 -2.98 3.76 21.25
N ASP A 98 -4.26 3.46 21.05
CA ASP A 98 -5.02 2.59 21.97
C ASP A 98 -4.41 1.18 22.06
N MET A 99 -3.91 0.66 20.94
CA MET A 99 -3.25 -0.65 20.88
C MET A 99 -1.89 -0.66 21.58
N LEU A 100 -1.14 0.44 21.47
CA LEU A 100 0.18 0.59 22.06
C LEU A 100 0.12 0.83 23.57
N GLU A 101 -0.88 1.57 24.06
CA GLU A 101 -1.08 1.86 25.48
C GLU A 101 -1.62 0.64 26.25
N GLU A 102 -2.51 -0.15 25.64
CA GLU A 102 -3.13 -1.32 26.28
C GLU A 102 -3.11 -2.57 25.36
N PRO A 103 -1.94 -3.21 25.17
CA PRO A 103 -1.84 -4.39 24.33
C PRO A 103 -2.58 -5.58 24.98
N SER A 104 -3.67 -6.00 24.34
CA SER A 104 -4.60 -7.02 24.83
C SER A 104 -4.15 -8.47 24.55
N ASN A 105 -3.19 -8.68 23.67
CA ASN A 105 -2.69 -10.00 23.29
C ASN A 105 -1.22 -9.97 22.83
N GLU A 106 -0.63 -11.14 22.67
CA GLU A 106 0.79 -11.31 22.31
C GLU A 106 1.16 -10.62 20.98
N ARG A 107 0.29 -10.66 19.96
CA ARG A 107 0.54 -9.97 18.69
C ARG A 107 0.57 -8.45 18.85
N GLN A 108 -0.31 -7.89 19.69
CA GLN A 108 -0.27 -6.46 20.02
C GLN A 108 0.97 -6.09 20.83
N GLN A 109 1.43 -6.95 21.74
CA GLN A 109 2.69 -6.74 22.46
C GLN A 109 3.88 -6.72 21.49
N LEU A 110 3.92 -7.69 20.56
CA LEU A 110 4.96 -7.75 19.54
C LEU A 110 4.94 -6.53 18.61
N PHE A 111 3.75 -6.07 18.22
CA PHE A 111 3.58 -4.84 17.46
C PHE A 111 4.18 -3.63 18.21
N THR A 112 3.85 -3.46 19.49
CA THR A 112 4.42 -2.41 20.34
C THR A 112 5.96 -2.49 20.39
N GLU A 113 6.52 -3.68 20.58
CA GLU A 113 7.97 -3.90 20.58
C GLU A 113 8.63 -3.50 19.24
N GLU A 114 8.02 -3.87 18.11
CA GLU A 114 8.57 -3.56 16.78
C GLU A 114 8.44 -2.08 16.40
N VAL A 115 7.40 -1.39 16.89
CA VAL A 115 7.23 0.07 16.74
C VAL A 115 8.29 0.84 17.54
N GLU A 116 8.68 0.35 18.72
CA GLU A 116 9.69 0.99 19.58
C GLU A 116 11.14 0.63 19.22
N ARG A 117 11.33 -0.28 18.27
CA ARG A 117 12.66 -0.79 17.89
C ARG A 117 13.57 0.28 17.27
N GLN A 118 14.87 0.17 17.54
CA GLN A 118 15.86 1.19 17.14
C GLN A 118 16.26 1.16 15.66
N VAL A 119 16.30 -0.01 15.01
CA VAL A 119 16.73 -0.11 13.61
C VAL A 119 15.61 0.37 12.69
N ARG A 120 15.54 1.68 12.44
CA ARG A 120 14.50 2.30 11.61
C ARG A 120 15.06 2.78 10.29
N LEU A 121 14.18 2.95 9.31
CA LEU A 121 14.52 3.64 8.08
C LEU A 121 14.76 5.13 8.34
N LYS A 122 15.49 5.77 7.44
CA LYS A 122 15.54 7.23 7.30
C LYS A 122 14.21 7.76 6.76
N PRO A 123 13.86 9.03 7.05
CA PRO A 123 12.63 9.63 6.56
C PRO A 123 12.54 9.58 5.04
N TYR A 124 11.47 8.95 4.55
CA TYR A 124 11.09 8.93 3.15
C TYR A 124 9.78 9.70 2.97
N GLN A 125 9.44 10.07 1.74
CA GLN A 125 8.33 10.98 1.43
C GLN A 125 7.02 10.25 1.15
N ALA A 126 7.11 9.11 0.47
CA ALA A 126 5.96 8.33 0.02
C ALA A 126 6.40 6.88 -0.21
N LEU A 127 5.45 5.96 -0.24
CA LEU A 127 5.72 4.55 -0.51
C LEU A 127 4.71 3.94 -1.48
N ALA A 128 5.15 2.89 -2.14
CA ALA A 128 4.27 1.95 -2.81
C ALA A 128 4.70 0.53 -2.50
N THR A 129 3.75 -0.40 -2.43
CA THR A 129 4.02 -1.83 -2.28
C THR A 129 3.21 -2.61 -3.29
N GLY A 130 3.71 -3.76 -3.72
CA GLY A 130 3.03 -4.58 -4.71
C GLY A 130 3.31 -6.05 -4.52
N ALA A 131 2.68 -6.86 -5.36
CA ALA A 131 3.01 -8.28 -5.47
C ALA A 131 3.13 -8.67 -6.94
N GLY A 132 3.98 -9.65 -7.22
CA GLY A 132 4.20 -10.17 -8.56
C GLY A 132 4.65 -11.64 -8.55
N ILE A 133 4.88 -12.16 -9.75
CA ILE A 133 5.43 -13.50 -10.00
C ILE A 133 6.34 -13.45 -11.22
N ASP A 134 7.55 -13.97 -11.08
CA ASP A 134 8.52 -14.10 -12.18
C ASP A 134 9.19 -15.50 -12.17
N GLU A 135 10.31 -15.67 -12.89
CA GLU A 135 11.02 -16.95 -12.93
C GLU A 135 11.58 -17.44 -11.59
N LYS A 136 11.75 -16.55 -10.59
CA LYS A 136 12.20 -16.88 -9.23
C LYS A 136 11.03 -17.16 -8.29
N GLY A 137 9.80 -16.90 -8.73
CA GLY A 137 8.57 -17.21 -8.01
C GLY A 137 7.79 -15.96 -7.60
N TYR A 138 6.94 -16.11 -6.58
CA TYR A 138 6.17 -15.00 -6.06
C TYR A 138 7.04 -14.06 -5.22
N TYR A 139 6.76 -12.76 -5.30
CA TYR A 139 7.47 -11.75 -4.51
C TYR A 139 6.57 -10.63 -4.01
N LEU A 140 6.96 -10.09 -2.85
CA LEU A 140 6.52 -8.79 -2.34
C LEU A 140 7.45 -7.71 -2.90
N ALA A 141 6.87 -6.66 -3.47
CA ALA A 141 7.60 -5.49 -3.94
C ALA A 141 7.43 -4.31 -2.98
N ILE A 142 8.52 -3.58 -2.74
CA ILE A 142 8.54 -2.35 -1.95
C ILE A 142 9.23 -1.26 -2.77
N ALA A 143 8.61 -0.09 -2.86
CA ALA A 143 9.20 1.11 -3.41
C ALA A 143 9.07 2.26 -2.41
N LEU A 144 10.18 2.85 -1.99
CA LEU A 144 10.22 4.02 -1.12
C LEU A 144 10.76 5.21 -1.91
N LEU A 145 10.03 6.32 -1.90
CA LEU A 145 10.50 7.57 -2.48
C LEU A 145 11.20 8.41 -1.41
N ASN A 146 12.50 8.61 -1.58
CA ASN A 146 13.36 9.30 -0.64
C ASN A 146 13.59 10.76 -1.04
N PRO A 147 13.93 11.66 -0.09
CA PRO A 147 14.26 13.05 -0.42
C PRO A 147 15.47 13.19 -1.35
N SER A 148 16.43 12.26 -1.28
CA SER A 148 17.66 12.27 -2.06
C SER A 148 18.12 10.86 -2.43
N GLU A 149 19.03 10.77 -3.40
CA GLU A 149 19.67 9.50 -3.78
C GLU A 149 20.54 8.92 -2.66
N GLU A 150 21.22 9.79 -1.89
CA GLU A 150 22.00 9.37 -0.72
C GLU A 150 21.11 8.65 0.30
N LEU A 151 19.95 9.23 0.63
CA LEU A 151 18.99 8.61 1.55
C LEU A 151 18.36 7.35 0.97
N ALA A 152 18.15 7.27 -0.35
CA ALA A 152 17.68 6.04 -0.99
C ALA A 152 18.67 4.88 -0.82
N ARG A 153 19.97 5.17 -0.93
CA ARG A 153 21.04 4.18 -0.72
C ARG A 153 21.15 3.75 0.75
N GLU A 154 21.06 4.70 1.67
CA GLU A 154 21.01 4.40 3.11
C GLU A 154 19.80 3.54 3.45
N ASN A 155 18.62 3.88 2.93
CA ASN A 155 17.40 3.13 3.17
C ASN A 155 17.40 1.73 2.55
N ALA A 156 18.09 1.51 1.42
CA ALA A 156 18.30 0.17 0.91
C ALA A 156 19.04 -0.72 1.93
N THR A 157 20.12 -0.18 2.52
CA THR A 157 20.92 -0.89 3.54
C THR A 157 20.11 -1.11 4.82
N LEU A 158 19.40 -0.09 5.30
CA LEU A 158 18.59 -0.18 6.52
C LEU A 158 17.39 -1.12 6.35
N LEU A 159 16.79 -1.15 5.16
CA LEU A 159 15.68 -2.05 4.86
C LEU A 159 16.15 -3.51 4.93
N GLU A 160 17.29 -3.84 4.33
CA GLU A 160 17.90 -5.17 4.44
C GLU A 160 18.16 -5.55 5.91
N GLN A 161 18.77 -4.64 6.68
CA GLN A 161 19.02 -4.87 8.10
C GLN A 161 17.74 -5.10 8.89
N ARG A 162 16.69 -4.31 8.62
CA ARG A 162 15.41 -4.41 9.30
C ARG A 162 14.71 -5.72 8.94
N ILE A 163 14.68 -6.12 7.67
CA ILE A 163 14.14 -7.42 7.23
C ILE A 163 14.81 -8.59 7.99
N ASN A 164 16.13 -8.55 8.14
CA ASN A 164 16.87 -9.64 8.80
C ASN A 164 16.72 -9.66 10.33
N GLN A 165 16.24 -8.59 10.94
CA GLN A 165 16.20 -8.43 12.39
C GLN A 165 14.77 -8.35 12.95
N SER A 166 13.84 -7.75 12.21
CA SER A 166 12.46 -7.50 12.60
C SER A 166 11.62 -8.75 12.60
N LYS A 167 10.74 -8.80 13.60
CA LYS A 167 9.67 -9.79 13.67
C LYS A 167 8.47 -9.31 12.85
N ILE A 168 7.67 -10.27 12.39
CA ILE A 168 6.37 -9.99 11.81
C ILE A 168 5.38 -9.80 12.96
N ALA A 169 4.73 -8.64 13.01
CA ALA A 169 3.91 -8.28 14.15
C ALA A 169 2.47 -8.79 14.02
N MET A 170 1.89 -8.72 12.81
CA MET A 170 0.44 -8.76 12.62
C MET A 170 -0.04 -9.58 11.41
N ALA A 171 0.85 -10.24 10.67
CA ALA A 171 0.44 -11.07 9.54
C ALA A 171 -0.44 -12.25 9.99
N TRP A 172 -1.53 -12.46 9.26
CA TRP A 172 -2.55 -13.45 9.58
C TRP A 172 -2.03 -14.88 9.67
N HIS A 173 -1.01 -15.20 8.88
CA HIS A 173 -0.41 -16.53 8.78
C HIS A 173 0.87 -16.72 9.60
N SER A 174 1.41 -15.65 10.20
CA SER A 174 2.61 -15.78 11.03
C SER A 174 2.27 -16.21 12.46
N GLN A 175 3.17 -17.02 13.02
CA GLN A 175 3.20 -17.23 14.45
C GLN A 175 3.84 -16.02 15.11
N SER A 176 3.41 -15.72 16.34
CA SER A 176 4.04 -14.67 17.12
C SER A 176 5.53 -14.98 17.26
N GLY A 177 6.37 -14.02 16.85
CA GLY A 177 7.82 -14.12 17.00
C GLY A 177 8.61 -14.51 15.75
N ASP A 178 7.95 -14.93 14.67
CA ASP A 178 8.62 -15.20 13.40
C ASP A 178 9.26 -13.91 12.84
N LYS A 179 10.41 -14.04 12.17
CA LYS A 179 11.08 -12.92 11.49
C LYS A 179 10.63 -12.80 10.05
N TRP A 180 10.76 -11.59 9.49
CA TRP A 180 10.58 -11.39 8.05
C TRP A 180 11.48 -12.29 7.23
N SER A 181 12.75 -12.43 7.63
CA SER A 181 13.72 -13.33 7.00
C SER A 181 13.29 -14.79 6.92
N ASP A 182 12.41 -15.25 7.82
CA ASP A 182 12.00 -16.66 7.86
C ASP A 182 11.06 -17.03 6.70
N PHE A 183 10.42 -16.03 6.07
CA PHE A 183 9.53 -16.18 4.92
C PHE A 183 10.16 -15.72 3.60
N ILE A 184 11.41 -15.29 3.63
CA ILE A 184 12.13 -14.75 2.48
C ILE A 184 13.20 -15.76 2.04
N GLU A 185 13.00 -16.34 0.86
CA GLU A 185 13.93 -17.28 0.26
C GLU A 185 15.14 -16.56 -0.36
N SER A 186 14.87 -15.40 -0.95
CA SER A 186 15.90 -14.48 -1.45
C SER A 186 15.35 -13.06 -1.52
N MET A 187 16.23 -12.07 -1.53
CA MET A 187 15.85 -10.66 -1.68
C MET A 187 16.78 -9.94 -2.63
N GLU A 188 16.20 -8.99 -3.36
CA GLU A 188 16.91 -8.01 -4.17
C GLU A 188 16.54 -6.64 -3.61
N ILE A 189 17.53 -5.86 -3.18
CA ILE A 189 17.31 -4.51 -2.68
C ILE A 189 18.32 -3.60 -3.34
N GLU A 190 17.83 -2.54 -3.98
CA GLU A 190 18.66 -1.58 -4.68
C GLU A 190 18.19 -0.15 -4.47
N SER A 191 19.05 0.80 -4.80
CA SER A 191 18.70 2.22 -4.86
C SER A 191 18.87 2.72 -6.29
N LYS A 192 17.85 3.38 -6.82
CA LYS A 192 17.86 3.96 -8.16
C LYS A 192 17.36 5.40 -8.13
N GLY A 193 18.26 6.35 -8.31
CA GLY A 193 17.96 7.76 -8.07
C GLY A 193 17.40 7.95 -6.66
N ARG A 194 16.22 8.57 -6.53
CA ARG A 194 15.55 8.78 -5.24
C ARG A 194 14.77 7.57 -4.71
N LEU A 195 14.74 6.45 -5.43
CA LEU A 195 13.97 5.28 -5.04
C LEU A 195 14.83 4.24 -4.30
N THR A 196 14.30 3.70 -3.22
CA THR A 196 14.72 2.40 -2.67
C THR A 196 13.73 1.37 -3.19
N LEU A 197 14.21 0.35 -3.90
CA LEU A 197 13.39 -0.70 -4.50
C LEU A 197 13.78 -2.05 -3.91
N ALA A 198 12.78 -2.89 -3.64
CA ALA A 198 13.02 -4.24 -3.17
C ALA A 198 12.06 -5.27 -3.79
N ARG A 199 12.58 -6.45 -4.14
CA ARG A 199 11.81 -7.69 -4.33
C ARG A 199 12.18 -8.67 -3.23
N LEU A 200 11.19 -9.11 -2.48
CA LEU A 200 11.35 -10.12 -1.43
C LEU A 200 10.62 -11.39 -1.90
N TYR A 201 11.37 -12.43 -2.26
CA TYR A 201 10.82 -13.67 -2.80
C TYR A 201 10.47 -14.68 -1.71
N GLY A 202 9.43 -15.46 -1.94
CA GLY A 202 8.98 -16.53 -1.06
C GLY A 202 7.61 -16.26 -0.44
N ALA A 203 7.30 -16.95 0.65
CA ALA A 203 6.01 -16.86 1.34
C ALA A 203 5.69 -15.45 1.89
N VAL A 204 6.70 -14.57 1.97
CA VAL A 204 6.53 -13.16 2.38
C VAL A 204 5.50 -12.39 1.55
N VAL A 205 5.24 -12.81 0.30
CA VAL A 205 4.19 -12.22 -0.57
C VAL A 205 2.80 -12.24 0.07
N GLU A 206 2.51 -13.25 0.90
CA GLU A 206 1.24 -13.36 1.63
C GLU A 206 1.05 -12.22 2.65
N CYS A 207 2.14 -11.57 3.06
CA CYS A 207 2.12 -10.43 3.97
C CYS A 207 1.81 -9.09 3.26
N TRP A 208 1.75 -9.06 1.91
CA TRP A 208 1.53 -7.83 1.14
C TRP A 208 0.29 -7.05 1.58
N VAL A 209 -0.81 -7.76 1.88
CA VAL A 209 -2.09 -7.16 2.28
C VAL A 209 -2.00 -6.36 3.59
N ASN A 210 -0.97 -6.59 4.41
CA ASN A 210 -0.77 -5.92 5.69
C ASN A 210 -0.04 -4.59 5.57
N PHE A 211 0.38 -4.18 4.37
CA PHE A 211 0.94 -2.84 4.11
C PHE A 211 -0.13 -1.79 3.80
N ASN A 212 -1.41 -2.18 3.82
CA ASN A 212 -2.52 -1.24 3.70
C ASN A 212 -2.88 -0.66 5.08
N VAL A 213 -2.54 0.61 5.30
CA VAL A 213 -2.82 1.36 6.55
C VAL A 213 -4.32 1.40 6.89
N MET A 214 -5.21 1.18 5.92
CA MET A 214 -6.67 1.32 6.03
C MET A 214 -7.43 -0.02 5.82
N GLY A 215 -6.74 -1.16 5.94
CA GLY A 215 -7.32 -2.48 5.67
C GLY A 215 -8.35 -2.96 6.71
N ILE A 216 -9.40 -3.64 6.23
CA ILE A 216 -10.42 -4.34 7.03
C ILE A 216 -9.80 -5.47 7.91
N MET A 217 -8.54 -5.82 7.64
CA MET A 217 -7.84 -6.99 8.14
C MET A 217 -6.65 -6.63 9.05
N GLY A 218 -6.69 -5.52 9.78
CA GLY A 218 -5.73 -5.24 10.85
C GLY A 218 -4.69 -4.17 10.51
N PRO A 219 -3.78 -3.88 11.46
CA PRO A 219 -2.87 -2.74 11.39
C PRO A 219 -1.77 -2.94 10.34
N TYR A 220 -1.20 -1.81 9.92
CA TYR A 220 -0.01 -1.73 9.07
C TYR A 220 1.18 -2.45 9.70
N GLU A 221 1.92 -3.25 8.94
CA GLU A 221 3.16 -3.88 9.43
C GLU A 221 4.29 -2.85 9.61
N PRO A 222 4.94 -2.75 10.78
CA PRO A 222 5.93 -1.70 11.07
C PRO A 222 7.26 -1.88 10.31
N LEU A 223 7.34 -2.74 9.29
CA LEU A 223 8.56 -2.99 8.54
C LEU A 223 9.11 -1.72 7.89
N LEU A 224 8.25 -0.85 7.33
CA LEU A 224 8.70 0.41 6.68
C LEU A 224 8.62 1.63 7.60
N ILE A 225 8.62 1.45 8.93
CA ILE A 225 8.63 2.58 9.86
C ILE A 225 9.95 3.35 9.76
N HIS A 226 9.88 4.68 9.79
CA HIS A 226 11.05 5.56 9.85
C HIS A 226 11.05 6.42 11.12
N GLU A 227 12.17 7.08 11.39
CA GLU A 227 12.32 8.03 12.53
C GLU A 227 11.32 9.18 12.51
#